data_AF-A0A0C3B5A2-F1
#
_entry.id   AF-A0A0C3B5A2-F1
#
_cell.length_a   1.000
_cell.length_b   1.000
_cell.length_c   1.000
_cell.angle_alpha   90.00
_cell.angle_beta   90.00
_cell.angle_gamma   90.00
#
_symmetry.space_group_name_H-M   'P 1'
#
loop_
_entity.id
_entity.type
_entity.pdbx_description
1 polymer ?
#
loop_
_entity_poly.entity_id
_entity_poly.type
_entity_poly.pdbx_seq_one_letter_code
_entity_poly.pdbx_strand_id
1 'polypeptide(L)'
;MNKIEKSALRLRKLTISLHALDCEKDRKWVTPLIFERRQGLRRVKKLTFVGVHMPVPWSEFSGLESICLLPEDEGEPSYVGLPLVSHLTLGAFEWFGIFSPELWNRVTHLVLKRCYHDFLDKDIYFPSLVSLSLLVGGPDLERIDAPNLNELVMRQDPEDHWYRNLEVASITPRIVHIDIESLETAEFPDETLEVFTTPIDAFSKMEALQIRIVGQNPFLPLEIVAALSGSSPEPCYPKLRHLRVLCPLADWMDGDVVREDGVKEEILEDMKYILGEDTTLEQGTWFEKIEVGWYLERDTKDEPQIVEWMKRIDRTAVPS
;
A
#
# COMPACT_ATOMS: atom_id res chain seq x y z
N MET A 1 -13.79 46.92 14.14
CA MET A 1 -13.39 45.50 14.16
C MET A 1 -14.20 44.66 13.14
N ASN A 2 -14.37 45.12 11.89
CA ASN A 2 -15.31 44.52 10.89
C ASN A 2 -14.68 44.30 9.49
N LYS A 3 -13.42 43.88 9.39
CA LYS A 3 -12.75 43.70 8.07
C LYS A 3 -12.03 42.37 7.85
N ILE A 4 -12.29 41.35 8.67
CA ILE A 4 -11.74 39.98 8.49
C ILE A 4 -12.88 38.97 8.16
N GLU A 5 -13.98 39.42 7.56
CA GLU A 5 -15.08 38.52 7.11
C GLU A 5 -15.04 38.21 5.60
N LYS A 6 -13.99 38.62 4.87
CA LYS A 6 -13.94 38.48 3.40
C LYS A 6 -12.78 37.66 2.83
N SER A 7 -11.99 36.96 3.65
CA SER A 7 -11.13 35.89 3.15
C SER A 7 -11.86 34.56 3.31
N ALA A 8 -12.66 34.21 2.30
CA ALA A 8 -13.25 32.88 2.16
C ALA A 8 -12.15 31.84 1.92
N LEU A 9 -11.44 31.44 2.98
CA LEU A 9 -10.57 30.28 2.98
C LEU A 9 -11.45 29.06 2.65
N ARG A 10 -11.32 28.55 1.42
CA ARG A 10 -11.96 27.31 0.96
C ARG A 10 -11.25 26.11 1.60
N LEU A 11 -11.38 25.98 2.91
CA LEU A 11 -10.70 24.95 3.69
C LEU A 11 -11.35 23.59 3.39
N ARG A 12 -10.80 22.88 2.40
CA ARG A 12 -11.24 21.53 1.97
C ARG A 12 -10.47 20.41 2.66
N LYS A 13 -9.24 20.69 3.11
CA LYS A 13 -8.38 19.77 3.84
C LYS A 13 -8.03 20.40 5.19
N LEU A 14 -8.14 19.61 6.25
CA LEU A 14 -7.71 19.97 7.59
C LEU A 14 -6.73 18.88 8.06
N THR A 15 -5.51 19.29 8.42
CA THR A 15 -4.50 18.42 9.01
C THR A 15 -4.16 18.98 10.37
N ILE A 16 -4.26 18.13 11.39
CA ILE A 16 -3.97 18.47 12.78
C ILE A 16 -2.91 17.46 13.25
N SER A 17 -1.68 17.95 13.34
CA SER A 17 -0.56 17.26 13.98
C SER A 17 -0.36 17.83 15.37
N LEU A 18 -0.32 16.98 16.38
CA LEU A 18 0.10 17.35 17.73
C LEU A 18 1.44 16.68 18.07
N HIS A 19 2.40 16.75 17.15
CA HIS A 19 3.77 16.33 17.43
C HIS A 19 4.38 17.28 18.48
N ALA A 20 4.96 16.74 19.55
CA ALA A 20 5.75 17.48 20.56
C ALA A 20 5.00 18.34 21.61
N LEU A 21 3.74 18.07 21.92
CA LEU A 21 3.14 18.58 23.17
C LEU A 21 3.39 17.57 24.30
N ASP A 22 4.42 17.81 25.09
CA ASP A 22 4.97 16.90 26.13
C ASP A 22 4.04 16.67 27.33
N CYS A 23 2.91 17.38 27.45
CA CYS A 23 1.97 17.12 28.54
C CYS A 23 0.50 17.19 28.11
N GLU A 24 -0.34 16.35 28.73
CA GLU A 24 -1.79 16.34 28.53
C GLU A 24 -2.44 17.72 28.70
N LYS A 25 -1.90 18.57 29.58
CA LYS A 25 -2.43 19.90 29.84
C LYS A 25 -2.29 20.83 28.63
N ASP A 26 -1.21 20.70 27.86
CA ASP A 26 -0.96 21.52 26.68
C ASP A 26 -1.76 21.04 25.46
N ARG A 27 -2.05 19.74 25.38
CA ARG A 27 -2.91 19.17 24.31
C ARG A 27 -4.38 19.62 24.45
N LYS A 28 -4.88 19.75 25.69
CA LYS A 28 -6.31 20.01 26.01
C LYS A 28 -6.82 21.40 25.59
N TRP A 29 -5.99 22.43 25.45
CA TRP A 29 -6.46 23.80 25.11
C TRP A 29 -6.43 24.12 23.61
N VAL A 30 -5.50 23.53 22.85
CA VAL A 30 -5.36 23.77 21.40
C VAL A 30 -6.58 23.28 20.62
N THR A 31 -7.13 22.15 21.04
CA THR A 31 -8.14 21.43 20.26
C THR A 31 -9.54 22.03 20.33
N PRO A 32 -10.05 22.50 21.49
CA PRO A 32 -11.29 23.28 21.53
C PRO A 32 -11.25 24.51 20.62
N LEU A 33 -10.12 25.23 20.57
CA LEU A 33 -9.93 26.40 19.70
C LEU A 33 -10.03 26.06 18.20
N ILE A 34 -9.57 24.87 17.79
CA ILE A 34 -9.71 24.38 16.41
C ILE A 34 -11.20 24.19 16.07
N PHE A 35 -11.99 23.69 17.03
CA PHE A 35 -13.40 23.34 16.81
C PHE A 35 -14.40 24.49 17.03
N GLU A 36 -13.98 25.61 17.61
CA GLU A 36 -14.84 26.80 17.80
C GLU A 36 -15.41 27.35 16.48
N ARG A 37 -14.71 27.15 15.34
CA ARG A 37 -15.14 27.63 14.01
C ARG A 37 -16.01 26.63 13.24
N ARG A 38 -17.13 26.22 13.84
CA ARG A 38 -18.06 25.19 13.32
C ARG A 38 -18.45 25.33 11.85
N GLN A 39 -18.71 26.54 11.36
CA GLN A 39 -19.10 26.77 9.97
C GLN A 39 -18.00 26.41 8.95
N GLY A 40 -16.73 26.49 9.36
CA GLY A 40 -15.59 26.07 8.53
C GLY A 40 -15.47 24.55 8.44
N LEU A 41 -15.77 23.84 9.52
CA LEU A 41 -15.62 22.38 9.62
C LEU A 41 -16.55 21.62 8.68
N ARG A 42 -17.77 22.13 8.46
CA ARG A 42 -18.76 21.52 7.52
C ARG A 42 -18.29 21.48 6.07
N ARG A 43 -17.28 22.29 5.71
CA ARG A 43 -16.70 22.35 4.35
C ARG A 43 -15.48 21.45 4.18
N VAL A 44 -14.98 20.89 5.27
CA VAL A 44 -13.84 19.98 5.25
C VAL A 44 -14.27 18.67 4.58
N LYS A 45 -13.47 18.25 3.62
CA LYS A 45 -13.65 17.04 2.81
C LYS A 45 -12.65 15.96 3.21
N LYS A 46 -11.44 16.37 3.61
CA LYS A 46 -10.37 15.50 4.07
C LYS A 46 -9.89 15.94 5.45
N LEU A 47 -9.86 15.02 6.39
CA LEU A 47 -9.39 15.25 7.75
C LEU A 47 -8.24 14.29 8.08
N THR A 48 -7.13 14.83 8.55
CA THR A 48 -5.97 14.06 9.01
C THR A 48 -5.68 14.42 10.46
N PHE A 49 -5.67 13.42 11.33
CA PHE A 49 -5.24 13.52 12.72
C PHE A 49 -3.99 12.68 12.93
N VAL A 50 -2.96 13.30 13.51
CA VAL A 50 -1.73 12.63 13.91
C VAL A 50 -1.47 12.94 15.38
N GLY A 51 -1.39 11.89 16.22
CA GLY A 51 -1.17 12.03 17.67
C GLY A 51 -2.34 12.65 18.45
N VAL A 52 -3.58 12.54 17.95
CA VAL A 52 -4.77 13.14 18.59
C VAL A 52 -5.60 12.10 19.33
N HIS A 53 -5.65 12.21 20.66
CA HIS A 53 -6.37 11.27 21.55
C HIS A 53 -7.67 11.86 22.14
N MET A 54 -8.14 13.01 21.65
CA MET A 54 -9.27 13.71 22.26
C MET A 54 -10.58 13.55 21.49
N PRO A 55 -11.75 13.72 22.15
CA PRO A 55 -13.05 13.69 21.50
C PRO A 55 -13.16 14.67 20.34
N VAL A 56 -13.50 14.14 19.16
CA VAL A 56 -13.72 14.94 17.96
C VAL A 56 -15.23 15.18 17.81
N PRO A 57 -15.69 16.42 17.58
CA PRO A 57 -17.10 16.70 17.34
C PRO A 57 -17.47 16.31 15.90
N TRP A 58 -17.55 15.00 15.63
CA TRP A 58 -17.81 14.42 14.31
C TRP A 58 -19.06 14.99 13.62
N SER A 59 -20.08 15.37 14.39
CA SER A 59 -21.31 15.99 13.90
C SER A 59 -21.11 17.33 13.20
N GLU A 60 -20.01 18.05 13.47
CA GLU A 60 -19.69 19.32 12.81
C GLU A 60 -19.04 19.12 11.43
N PHE A 61 -18.67 17.88 11.08
CA PHE A 61 -17.99 17.50 9.86
C PHE A 61 -18.93 16.83 8.83
N SER A 62 -20.04 17.46 8.51
CA SER A 62 -21.06 16.91 7.60
C SER A 62 -20.60 16.69 6.15
N GLY A 63 -19.44 17.22 5.77
CA GLY A 63 -18.92 17.19 4.39
C GLY A 63 -17.80 16.17 4.15
N LEU A 64 -17.38 15.41 5.16
CA LEU A 64 -16.20 14.54 5.05
C LEU A 64 -16.40 13.40 4.05
N GLU A 65 -15.36 13.19 3.26
CA GLU A 65 -15.24 12.09 2.30
C GLU A 65 -14.06 11.18 2.66
N SER A 66 -13.06 11.73 3.37
CA SER A 66 -11.81 11.06 3.74
C SER A 66 -11.38 11.40 5.16
N ILE A 67 -11.01 10.38 5.92
CA ILE A 67 -10.44 10.48 7.26
C ILE A 67 -9.13 9.69 7.31
N CYS A 68 -8.11 10.27 7.96
CA CYS A 68 -6.84 9.63 8.26
C CYS A 68 -6.52 9.82 9.74
N LEU A 69 -6.39 8.71 10.48
CA LEU A 69 -6.15 8.69 11.92
C LEU A 69 -4.87 7.92 12.19
N LEU A 70 -3.84 8.61 12.67
CA LEU A 70 -2.52 8.06 12.97
C LEU A 70 -2.18 8.40 14.43
N PRO A 71 -2.70 7.64 15.42
CA PRO A 71 -2.27 7.78 16.81
C PRO A 71 -0.76 7.51 16.95
N GLU A 72 -0.11 8.20 17.90
CA GLU A 72 1.31 7.99 18.22
C GLU A 72 1.51 6.98 19.35
N ASP A 73 0.51 6.82 20.22
CA ASP A 73 0.52 5.92 21.39
C ASP A 73 -0.74 5.01 21.39
N GLU A 74 -0.71 3.93 22.18
CA GLU A 74 -1.83 2.95 22.41
C GLU A 74 -3.11 3.56 23.02
N GLY A 75 -3.15 4.87 23.27
CA GLY A 75 -4.29 5.51 23.94
C GLY A 75 -5.52 5.62 23.05
N GLU A 76 -6.63 4.98 23.42
CA GLU A 76 -7.91 4.93 22.70
C GLU A 76 -8.32 6.27 22.06
N PRO A 77 -8.22 6.43 20.73
CA PRO A 77 -8.82 7.61 20.11
C PRO A 77 -10.35 7.57 20.18
N SER A 78 -10.98 8.74 20.20
CA SER A 78 -12.43 8.86 20.22
C SER A 78 -13.02 8.60 18.81
N TYR A 79 -13.02 7.34 18.38
CA TYR A 79 -13.63 6.89 17.12
C TYR A 79 -15.16 6.78 17.20
N VAL A 80 -15.72 6.90 18.40
CA VAL A 80 -17.16 6.82 18.63
C VAL A 80 -17.86 7.92 17.82
N GLY A 81 -18.73 7.51 16.89
CA GLY A 81 -19.46 8.43 16.03
C GLY A 81 -18.69 8.90 14.79
N LEU A 82 -17.65 8.17 14.37
CA LEU A 82 -16.94 8.42 13.11
C LEU A 82 -17.96 8.58 11.96
N PRO A 83 -17.90 9.65 11.15
CA PRO A 83 -18.85 9.83 10.07
C PRO A 83 -18.59 8.79 8.96
N LEU A 84 -19.66 8.46 8.24
CA LEU A 84 -19.60 7.50 7.15
C LEU A 84 -18.83 8.10 5.96
N VAL A 85 -17.59 7.65 5.77
CA VAL A 85 -16.67 8.14 4.73
C VAL A 85 -16.39 7.09 3.67
N SER A 86 -15.87 7.55 2.53
CA SER A 86 -15.48 6.68 1.41
C SER A 86 -14.01 6.26 1.46
N HIS A 87 -13.16 7.07 2.09
CA HIS A 87 -11.73 6.81 2.23
C HIS A 87 -11.34 6.85 3.70
N LEU A 88 -10.73 5.78 4.19
CA LEU A 88 -10.33 5.67 5.58
C LEU A 88 -8.88 5.21 5.68
N THR A 89 -8.09 5.91 6.48
CA THR A 89 -6.74 5.49 6.85
C THR A 89 -6.68 5.36 8.37
N LEU A 90 -6.25 4.19 8.85
CA LEU A 90 -6.09 3.86 10.26
C LEU A 90 -4.65 3.43 10.50
N GLY A 91 -3.98 4.05 11.49
CA GLY A 91 -2.64 3.70 11.93
C GLY A 91 -2.62 3.16 13.36
N ALA A 92 -1.66 2.29 13.70
CA ALA A 92 -1.34 1.87 15.08
C ALA A 92 -2.59 1.59 15.93
N PHE A 93 -3.47 0.74 15.39
CA PHE A 93 -4.80 0.53 15.92
C PHE A 93 -5.00 -0.92 16.31
N GLU A 94 -5.64 -1.14 17.45
CA GLU A 94 -5.81 -2.48 18.02
C GLU A 94 -7.25 -3.00 17.91
N TRP A 95 -8.30 -2.16 17.83
CA TRP A 95 -9.68 -2.60 18.18
C TRP A 95 -10.76 -2.29 17.11
N PHE A 96 -10.96 -3.16 16.13
CA PHE A 96 -11.92 -2.93 15.02
C PHE A 96 -13.41 -2.85 15.43
N GLY A 97 -13.78 -3.43 16.57
CA GLY A 97 -15.18 -3.50 17.05
C GLY A 97 -15.83 -2.16 17.39
N ILE A 98 -15.06 -1.07 17.38
CA ILE A 98 -15.55 0.29 17.70
C ILE A 98 -16.31 0.91 16.52
N PHE A 99 -16.07 0.43 15.30
CA PHE A 99 -16.66 1.01 14.09
C PHE A 99 -18.02 0.38 13.74
N SER A 100 -18.95 1.23 13.33
CA SER A 100 -20.28 0.81 12.90
C SER A 100 -20.22 0.00 11.60
N PRO A 101 -21.01 -1.08 11.42
CA PRO A 101 -21.09 -1.82 10.15
C PRO A 101 -21.41 -0.94 8.93
N GLU A 102 -22.17 0.13 9.11
CA GLU A 102 -22.49 1.10 8.07
C GLU A 102 -21.26 1.80 7.50
N LEU A 103 -20.20 1.97 8.30
CA LEU A 103 -18.94 2.55 7.84
C LEU A 103 -18.27 1.60 6.85
N TRP A 104 -18.13 0.32 7.21
CA TRP A 104 -17.53 -0.71 6.36
C TRP A 104 -18.30 -0.93 5.07
N ASN A 105 -19.63 -0.77 5.11
CA ASN A 105 -20.46 -0.81 3.92
C ASN A 105 -20.22 0.35 2.94
N ARG A 106 -19.62 1.46 3.38
CA ARG A 106 -19.37 2.66 2.55
C ARG A 106 -17.92 2.88 2.16
N VAL A 107 -16.97 2.33 2.91
CA VAL A 107 -15.55 2.50 2.62
C VAL A 107 -15.24 1.85 1.28
N THR A 108 -14.64 2.64 0.39
CA THR A 108 -14.18 2.23 -0.94
C THR A 108 -12.66 2.11 -0.99
N HIS A 109 -11.94 2.88 -0.16
CA HIS A 109 -10.50 2.88 -0.05
C HIS A 109 -10.11 2.78 1.43
N LEU A 110 -9.40 1.73 1.80
CA LEU A 110 -8.95 1.48 3.16
C LEU A 110 -7.43 1.38 3.18
N VAL A 111 -6.80 2.16 4.06
CA VAL A 111 -5.36 2.05 4.36
C VAL A 111 -5.22 1.67 5.83
N LEU A 112 -4.59 0.53 6.08
CA LEU A 112 -4.22 0.05 7.41
C LEU A 112 -2.71 0.17 7.54
N LYS A 113 -2.25 0.86 8.60
CA LYS A 113 -0.84 1.11 8.84
C LYS A 113 -0.44 0.64 10.22
N ARG A 114 0.58 -0.21 10.38
CA ARG A 114 1.01 -0.71 11.71
C ARG A 114 -0.15 -1.33 12.49
N CYS A 115 -0.87 -2.26 11.86
CA CYS A 115 -1.91 -3.03 12.52
C CYS A 115 -1.31 -4.38 12.96
N TYR A 116 -1.45 -4.72 14.25
CA TYR A 116 -0.92 -5.98 14.81
C TYR A 116 -1.78 -7.19 14.41
N HIS A 117 -1.23 -8.41 14.42
CA HIS A 117 -1.93 -9.62 13.93
C HIS A 117 -3.28 -9.90 14.59
N ASP A 118 -3.47 -9.53 15.87
CA ASP A 118 -4.73 -9.71 16.60
C ASP A 118 -5.82 -8.67 16.22
N PHE A 119 -5.61 -7.89 15.16
CA PHE A 119 -6.49 -6.81 14.74
C PHE A 119 -7.92 -7.23 14.38
N LEU A 120 -8.11 -8.45 13.88
CA LEU A 120 -9.40 -8.96 13.42
C LEU A 120 -9.87 -10.14 14.24
N ASP A 121 -10.45 -9.94 15.42
CA ASP A 121 -11.07 -11.03 16.20
C ASP A 121 -12.27 -11.71 15.51
N LYS A 122 -12.75 -11.15 14.38
CA LYS A 122 -13.92 -11.61 13.62
C LYS A 122 -13.74 -11.34 12.14
N ASP A 123 -14.41 -12.14 11.32
CA ASP A 123 -14.52 -11.90 9.87
C ASP A 123 -15.18 -10.56 9.59
N ILE A 124 -14.60 -9.79 8.68
CA ILE A 124 -15.09 -8.47 8.29
C ILE A 124 -15.43 -8.45 6.82
N TYR A 125 -16.66 -7.99 6.57
CA TYR A 125 -17.21 -7.85 5.24
C TYR A 125 -17.14 -6.40 4.76
N PHE A 126 -16.51 -6.19 3.61
CA PHE A 126 -16.37 -4.90 2.95
C PHE A 126 -17.02 -4.90 1.56
N PRO A 127 -18.34 -4.72 1.46
CA PRO A 127 -19.06 -4.86 0.19
C PRO A 127 -18.71 -3.79 -0.85
N SER A 128 -18.23 -2.62 -0.42
CA SER A 128 -17.93 -1.49 -1.31
C SER A 128 -16.44 -1.24 -1.54
N LEU A 129 -15.57 -2.04 -0.91
CA LEU A 129 -14.13 -1.81 -0.94
C LEU A 129 -13.55 -2.14 -2.32
N VAL A 130 -12.85 -1.17 -2.88
CA VAL A 130 -12.22 -1.24 -4.21
C VAL A 130 -10.69 -1.26 -4.08
N SER A 131 -10.14 -0.59 -3.06
CA SER A 131 -8.70 -0.51 -2.81
C SER A 131 -8.39 -0.77 -1.33
N LEU A 132 -7.48 -1.70 -1.07
CA LEU A 132 -6.96 -2.03 0.26
C LEU A 132 -5.45 -1.83 0.25
N SER A 133 -4.93 -1.06 1.20
CA SER A 133 -3.49 -0.91 1.42
C SER A 133 -3.13 -1.33 2.83
N LEU A 134 -2.20 -2.26 2.93
CA LEU A 134 -1.63 -2.79 4.16
C LEU A 134 -0.17 -2.32 4.22
N LEU A 135 0.11 -1.41 5.14
CA LEU A 135 1.38 -0.70 5.24
C LEU A 135 2.06 -1.00 6.58
N VAL A 136 3.17 -1.75 6.55
CA VAL A 136 3.94 -2.09 7.76
C VAL A 136 3.08 -2.92 8.71
N GLY A 137 3.07 -4.25 8.51
CA GLY A 137 2.14 -5.17 9.16
C GLY A 137 0.72 -5.11 8.57
N GLY A 138 -0.08 -6.13 8.86
CA GLY A 138 -1.45 -6.22 8.37
C GLY A 138 -2.25 -7.29 9.08
N PRO A 139 -3.60 -7.17 9.05
CA PRO A 139 -4.45 -8.23 9.58
C PRO A 139 -4.38 -9.50 8.73
N ASP A 140 -4.78 -10.61 9.33
CA ASP A 140 -4.97 -11.87 8.63
C ASP A 140 -5.98 -11.70 7.49
N LEU A 141 -5.49 -11.84 6.25
CA LEU A 141 -6.30 -11.67 5.03
C LEU A 141 -7.41 -12.72 4.91
N GLU A 142 -7.28 -13.88 5.59
CA GLU A 142 -8.36 -14.88 5.70
C GLU A 142 -9.64 -14.33 6.32
N ARG A 143 -9.54 -13.33 7.19
CA ARG A 143 -10.68 -12.73 7.90
C ARG A 143 -11.30 -11.54 7.16
N ILE A 144 -10.84 -11.27 5.94
CA ILE A 144 -11.35 -10.18 5.11
C ILE A 144 -12.12 -10.75 3.92
N ASP A 145 -13.39 -10.37 3.82
CA ASP A 145 -14.21 -10.59 2.62
C ASP A 145 -14.49 -9.24 1.93
N ALA A 146 -13.92 -9.07 0.74
CA ALA A 146 -14.04 -7.86 -0.06
C ALA A 146 -14.30 -8.23 -1.55
N PRO A 147 -15.55 -8.53 -1.92
CA PRO A 147 -15.87 -9.13 -3.23
C PRO A 147 -15.63 -8.19 -4.42
N ASN A 148 -15.58 -6.88 -4.17
CA ASN A 148 -15.35 -5.85 -5.18
C ASN A 148 -13.91 -5.30 -5.17
N LEU A 149 -13.00 -5.93 -4.41
CA LEU A 149 -11.61 -5.47 -4.31
C LEU A 149 -10.93 -5.55 -5.67
N ASN A 150 -10.45 -4.42 -6.15
CA ASN A 150 -9.77 -4.29 -7.43
C ASN A 150 -8.26 -4.12 -7.24
N GLU A 151 -7.84 -3.39 -6.21
CA GLU A 151 -6.45 -3.07 -5.92
C GLU A 151 -6.06 -3.51 -4.50
N LEU A 152 -4.96 -4.24 -4.41
CA LEU A 152 -4.34 -4.65 -3.15
C LEU A 152 -2.90 -4.12 -3.11
N VAL A 153 -2.57 -3.33 -2.09
CA VAL A 153 -1.23 -2.82 -1.85
C VAL A 153 -0.69 -3.45 -0.57
N MET A 154 0.47 -4.08 -0.69
CA MET A 154 1.14 -4.75 0.40
C MET A 154 2.55 -4.21 0.55
N ARG A 155 2.81 -3.47 1.63
CA ARG A 155 4.13 -2.91 1.93
C ARG A 155 4.70 -3.58 3.16
N GLN A 156 5.84 -4.23 2.97
CA GLN A 156 6.47 -5.09 3.97
C GLN A 156 6.95 -4.27 5.18
N ASP A 157 6.76 -4.84 6.37
CA ASP A 157 7.62 -4.58 7.52
C ASP A 157 8.73 -5.64 7.48
N PRO A 158 10.02 -5.30 7.47
CA PRO A 158 11.12 -6.29 7.41
C PRO A 158 11.03 -7.39 8.48
N GLU A 159 10.25 -7.20 9.54
CA GLU A 159 10.07 -8.19 10.61
C GLU A 159 8.84 -9.11 10.46
N ASP A 160 8.01 -8.93 9.42
CA ASP A 160 6.70 -9.63 9.29
C ASP A 160 6.48 -10.25 7.89
N HIS A 161 6.16 -11.56 7.86
CA HIS A 161 6.03 -12.40 6.65
C HIS A 161 4.58 -12.83 6.38
N TRP A 162 3.70 -11.85 6.30
CA TRP A 162 2.25 -12.01 6.19
C TRP A 162 1.73 -12.48 4.81
N TYR A 163 2.62 -12.70 3.83
CA TYR A 163 2.23 -13.24 2.51
C TYR A 163 1.62 -14.64 2.60
N ARG A 164 1.95 -15.42 3.64
CA ARG A 164 1.40 -16.76 3.89
C ARG A 164 -0.13 -16.79 3.96
N ASN A 165 -0.75 -15.68 4.37
CA ASN A 165 -2.20 -15.61 4.50
C ASN A 165 -2.94 -15.43 3.16
N LEU A 166 -2.23 -15.23 2.05
CA LEU A 166 -2.85 -15.08 0.73
C LEU A 166 -3.43 -16.40 0.21
N GLU A 167 -2.91 -17.55 0.63
CA GLU A 167 -3.38 -18.86 0.18
C GLU A 167 -4.84 -19.13 0.57
N VAL A 168 -5.25 -18.61 1.74
CA VAL A 168 -6.58 -18.82 2.33
C VAL A 168 -7.48 -17.58 2.19
N ALA A 169 -6.99 -16.51 1.57
CA ALA A 169 -7.74 -15.27 1.44
C ALA A 169 -8.87 -15.38 0.41
N SER A 170 -10.05 -14.84 0.74
CA SER A 170 -11.23 -14.86 -0.14
C SER A 170 -11.24 -13.77 -1.22
N ILE A 171 -10.28 -12.84 -1.16
CA ILE A 171 -10.17 -11.69 -2.06
C ILE A 171 -9.53 -12.07 -3.39
N THR A 172 -9.95 -11.43 -4.48
CA THR A 172 -9.37 -11.67 -5.82
C THR A 172 -9.07 -10.36 -6.56
N PRO A 173 -8.05 -9.59 -6.14
CA PRO A 173 -7.70 -8.31 -6.77
C PRO A 173 -7.27 -8.46 -8.23
N ARG A 174 -7.45 -7.40 -9.02
CA ARG A 174 -6.93 -7.30 -10.40
C ARG A 174 -5.57 -6.62 -10.45
N ILE A 175 -5.29 -5.75 -9.49
CA ILE A 175 -4.04 -4.99 -9.38
C ILE A 175 -3.42 -5.31 -8.03
N VAL A 176 -2.17 -5.75 -8.04
CA VAL A 176 -1.40 -6.04 -6.82
C VAL A 176 -0.11 -5.23 -6.82
N HIS A 177 0.15 -4.56 -5.70
CA HIS A 177 1.43 -3.91 -5.42
C HIS A 177 2.04 -4.62 -4.23
N ILE A 178 3.27 -5.10 -4.34
CA ILE A 178 3.93 -5.86 -3.29
C ILE A 178 5.37 -5.41 -3.12
N ASP A 179 5.80 -5.32 -1.88
CA ASP A 179 7.21 -5.16 -1.52
C ASP A 179 7.85 -6.53 -1.36
N ILE A 180 9.07 -6.70 -1.86
CA ILE A 180 9.81 -7.95 -1.71
C ILE A 180 11.19 -7.59 -1.19
N GLU A 181 11.50 -8.05 0.01
CA GLU A 181 12.84 -7.90 0.57
C GLU A 181 13.82 -8.82 -0.19
N SER A 182 14.82 -8.20 -0.82
CA SER A 182 15.91 -8.95 -1.44
C SER A 182 17.04 -9.09 -0.42
N LEU A 183 17.20 -10.29 0.12
CA LEU A 183 18.21 -10.58 1.14
C LEU A 183 19.54 -10.96 0.48
N GLU A 184 20.66 -10.53 1.07
CA GLU A 184 22.02 -10.90 0.62
C GLU A 184 22.43 -12.31 1.09
N THR A 185 21.69 -12.87 2.05
CA THR A 185 21.99 -14.15 2.70
C THR A 185 20.80 -15.08 2.59
N ALA A 186 21.03 -16.28 2.06
CA ALA A 186 20.06 -17.36 1.84
C ALA A 186 19.45 -17.96 3.13
N GLU A 187 19.23 -17.16 4.18
CA GLU A 187 18.76 -17.61 5.50
C GLU A 187 17.30 -17.23 5.78
N PHE A 188 16.50 -16.97 4.76
CA PHE A 188 15.05 -17.04 4.89
C PHE A 188 14.55 -18.41 4.46
N PRO A 189 13.58 -19.00 5.17
CA PRO A 189 12.98 -20.25 4.74
C PRO A 189 12.28 -20.03 3.39
N ASP A 190 12.69 -20.82 2.39
CA ASP A 190 12.14 -20.92 1.03
C ASP A 190 10.59 -20.78 0.99
N GLU A 191 9.92 -21.28 2.04
CA GLU A 191 8.48 -21.25 2.29
C GLU A 191 7.80 -19.87 2.09
N THR A 192 8.49 -18.75 2.32
CA THR A 192 7.83 -17.42 2.24
C THR A 192 7.62 -16.96 0.81
N LEU A 193 8.47 -17.42 -0.12
CA LEU A 193 8.37 -17.08 -1.54
C LEU A 193 7.55 -18.12 -2.33
N GLU A 194 7.22 -19.26 -1.72
CA GLU A 194 6.37 -20.31 -2.32
C GLU A 194 5.00 -19.77 -2.76
N VAL A 195 4.45 -18.79 -2.04
CA VAL A 195 3.19 -18.11 -2.41
C VAL A 195 3.24 -17.46 -3.80
N PHE A 196 4.43 -17.13 -4.31
CA PHE A 196 4.62 -16.56 -5.64
C PHE A 196 4.87 -17.62 -6.71
N THR A 197 5.21 -18.84 -6.30
CA THR A 197 5.48 -19.97 -7.21
C THR A 197 4.35 -21.01 -7.19
N THR A 198 3.31 -20.78 -6.39
CA THR A 198 2.13 -21.65 -6.28
C THR A 198 0.88 -20.96 -6.86
N PRO A 199 0.00 -21.71 -7.53
CA PRO A 199 -1.30 -21.19 -7.95
C PRO A 199 -2.19 -20.95 -6.72
N ILE A 200 -2.41 -19.69 -6.38
CA ILE A 200 -3.33 -19.29 -5.29
C ILE A 200 -4.55 -18.54 -5.85
N ASP A 201 -5.72 -18.77 -5.23
CA ASP A 201 -6.99 -18.20 -5.69
C ASP A 201 -6.98 -16.67 -5.67
N ALA A 202 -6.27 -16.06 -4.71
CA ALA A 202 -6.14 -14.61 -4.61
C ALA A 202 -5.53 -13.96 -5.86
N PHE A 203 -4.69 -14.68 -6.60
CA PHE A 203 -4.04 -14.20 -7.83
C PHE A 203 -4.75 -14.64 -9.13
N SER A 204 -5.83 -15.42 -9.04
CA SER A 204 -6.57 -15.95 -10.20
C SER A 204 -7.19 -14.89 -11.13
N LYS A 205 -7.34 -13.65 -10.65
CA LYS A 205 -7.84 -12.49 -11.42
C LYS A 205 -6.81 -11.38 -11.63
N MET A 206 -5.58 -11.57 -11.16
CA MET A 206 -4.55 -10.55 -11.25
C MET A 206 -4.18 -10.27 -12.70
N GLU A 207 -4.28 -9.00 -13.10
CA GLU A 207 -3.97 -8.48 -14.44
C GLU A 207 -2.71 -7.60 -14.42
N ALA A 208 -2.44 -6.94 -13.29
CA ALA A 208 -1.28 -6.09 -13.10
C ALA A 208 -0.58 -6.41 -11.77
N LEU A 209 0.74 -6.61 -11.83
CA LEU A 209 1.60 -6.82 -10.68
C LEU A 209 2.70 -5.76 -10.67
N GLN A 210 2.82 -5.04 -9.56
CA GLN A 210 3.92 -4.14 -9.29
C GLN A 210 4.74 -4.67 -8.11
N ILE A 211 5.98 -5.05 -8.38
CA ILE A 211 6.95 -5.46 -7.38
C ILE A 211 7.85 -4.27 -7.06
N ARG A 212 8.03 -3.96 -5.78
CA ARG A 212 9.08 -3.07 -5.29
C ARG A 212 10.08 -3.91 -4.51
N ILE A 213 11.32 -3.93 -4.94
CA ILE A 213 12.39 -4.60 -4.21
C ILE A 213 12.81 -3.67 -3.07
N VAL A 214 12.84 -4.18 -1.85
CA VAL A 214 13.26 -3.44 -0.65
C VAL A 214 14.53 -4.09 -0.11
N GLY A 215 15.41 -3.29 0.49
CA GLY A 215 16.70 -3.75 0.99
C GLY A 215 17.88 -3.26 0.15
N GLN A 216 19.06 -3.82 0.43
CA GLN A 216 20.33 -3.38 -0.19
C GLN A 216 20.60 -4.04 -1.54
N ASN A 217 19.97 -5.19 -1.80
CA ASN A 217 20.14 -5.96 -3.00
C ASN A 217 19.03 -5.61 -4.02
N PRO A 218 19.36 -5.20 -5.26
CA PRO A 218 18.36 -4.80 -6.26
C PRO A 218 17.83 -5.95 -7.13
N PHE A 219 18.21 -7.20 -6.87
CA PHE A 219 17.82 -8.36 -7.67
C PHE A 219 16.47 -8.95 -7.25
N LEU A 220 15.74 -9.52 -8.22
CA LEU A 220 14.56 -10.33 -7.90
C LEU A 220 15.01 -11.73 -7.49
N PRO A 221 14.36 -12.35 -6.48
CA PRO A 221 14.55 -13.77 -6.19
C PRO A 221 14.31 -14.64 -7.44
N LEU A 222 15.17 -15.65 -7.65
CA LEU A 222 15.14 -16.50 -8.83
C LEU A 222 13.82 -17.26 -8.97
N GLU A 223 13.21 -17.62 -7.85
CA GLU A 223 11.90 -18.29 -7.76
C GLU A 223 10.81 -17.43 -8.38
N ILE A 224 10.85 -16.12 -8.13
CA ILE A 224 9.90 -15.15 -8.68
C ILE A 224 10.18 -14.93 -10.17
N VAL A 225 11.45 -14.85 -10.57
CA VAL A 225 11.84 -14.77 -11.98
C VAL A 225 11.31 -15.98 -12.75
N ALA A 226 11.46 -17.19 -12.21
CA ALA A 226 10.97 -18.43 -12.81
C ALA A 226 9.43 -18.53 -12.86
N ALA A 227 8.73 -18.02 -11.83
CA ALA A 227 7.27 -17.97 -11.82
C ALA A 227 6.72 -16.97 -12.85
N LEU A 228 7.35 -15.81 -12.98
CA LEU A 228 6.94 -14.76 -13.93
C LEU A 228 7.29 -15.09 -15.38
N SER A 229 8.38 -15.83 -15.63
CA SER A 229 8.73 -16.29 -16.98
C SER A 229 7.77 -17.36 -17.52
N GLY A 230 6.95 -17.98 -16.65
CA GLY A 230 6.15 -19.14 -17.02
C GLY A 230 6.97 -20.42 -17.21
N SER A 231 8.21 -20.45 -16.70
CA SER A 231 9.04 -21.65 -16.66
C SER A 231 8.51 -22.68 -15.64
N SER A 232 7.66 -22.24 -14.71
CA SER A 232 6.95 -23.13 -13.79
C SER A 232 5.99 -24.08 -14.54
N PRO A 233 5.95 -25.38 -14.20
CA PRO A 233 5.05 -26.34 -14.85
C PRO A 233 3.56 -25.99 -14.73
N GLU A 234 3.18 -25.16 -13.75
CA GLU A 234 1.82 -24.66 -13.57
C GLU A 234 1.80 -23.12 -13.63
N PRO A 235 0.96 -22.50 -14.48
CA PRO A 235 0.89 -21.05 -14.59
C PRO A 235 0.28 -20.45 -13.32
N CYS A 236 1.11 -19.79 -12.50
CA CYS A 236 0.70 -19.19 -11.23
C CYS A 236 -0.18 -17.93 -11.41
N TYR A 237 -0.07 -17.27 -12.58
CA TYR A 237 -0.66 -15.96 -12.80
C TYR A 237 -1.43 -15.84 -14.12
N PRO A 238 -2.41 -16.70 -14.43
CA PRO A 238 -2.93 -16.92 -15.79
C PRO A 238 -3.51 -15.69 -16.53
N LYS A 239 -3.77 -14.57 -15.84
CA LYS A 239 -4.32 -13.33 -16.44
C LYS A 239 -3.38 -12.13 -16.39
N LEU A 240 -2.21 -12.28 -15.78
CA LEU A 240 -1.24 -11.20 -15.65
C LEU A 240 -0.79 -10.70 -17.04
N ARG A 241 -0.92 -9.40 -17.26
CA ARG A 241 -0.58 -8.76 -18.54
C ARG A 241 0.42 -7.65 -18.35
N HIS A 242 0.40 -6.99 -17.19
CA HIS A 242 1.25 -5.86 -16.87
C HIS A 242 2.15 -6.19 -15.70
N LEU A 243 3.46 -6.15 -15.91
CA LEU A 243 4.47 -6.31 -14.87
C LEU A 243 5.23 -5.00 -14.70
N ARG A 244 5.39 -4.54 -13.46
CA ARG A 244 6.30 -3.46 -13.12
C ARG A 244 7.23 -3.89 -11.99
N VAL A 245 8.53 -3.70 -12.16
CA VAL A 245 9.55 -3.96 -11.16
C VAL A 245 10.26 -2.66 -10.81
N LEU A 246 10.32 -2.33 -9.53
CA LEU A 246 11.02 -1.15 -9.02
C LEU A 246 12.19 -1.59 -8.14
N CYS A 247 13.41 -1.29 -8.58
CA CYS A 247 14.65 -1.62 -7.87
C CYS A 247 15.13 -0.42 -7.04
N PRO A 248 15.65 -0.63 -5.82
CA PRO A 248 16.18 0.45 -4.99
C PRO A 248 17.46 1.00 -5.62
N LEU A 249 17.56 2.32 -5.74
CA LEU A 249 18.80 2.99 -6.09
C LEU A 249 19.69 2.96 -4.83
N ALA A 250 20.67 2.07 -4.79
CA ALA A 250 21.51 1.89 -3.61
C ALA A 250 22.28 3.16 -3.21
N ASP A 251 22.36 3.44 -1.91
CA ASP A 251 22.99 4.66 -1.35
C ASP A 251 24.49 4.79 -1.66
N TRP A 252 25.18 3.69 -1.99
CA TRP A 252 26.60 3.68 -2.37
C TRP A 252 26.87 4.13 -3.81
N MET A 253 25.84 4.59 -4.55
CA MET A 253 26.03 5.27 -5.84
C MET A 253 26.62 6.68 -5.71
N ASP A 254 26.85 7.18 -4.50
CA ASP A 254 27.69 8.34 -4.25
C ASP A 254 29.17 7.90 -4.13
N GLY A 255 29.78 7.59 -5.28
CA GLY A 255 31.24 7.45 -5.40
C GLY A 255 31.79 6.04 -5.64
N ASP A 256 31.47 5.44 -6.79
CA ASP A 256 32.46 4.79 -7.69
C ASP A 256 31.75 4.26 -8.94
N VAL A 257 32.03 4.90 -10.07
CA VAL A 257 31.36 4.80 -11.39
C VAL A 257 31.59 3.44 -12.10
N VAL A 258 31.96 2.37 -11.37
CA VAL A 258 32.40 1.10 -11.96
C VAL A 258 31.43 -0.07 -11.70
N ARG A 259 30.35 0.12 -10.92
CA ARG A 259 29.35 -0.93 -10.62
C ARG A 259 27.97 -0.70 -11.24
N GLU A 260 27.77 0.42 -11.94
CA GLU A 260 26.47 0.79 -12.52
C GLU A 260 26.08 -0.13 -13.70
N ASP A 261 27.02 -0.41 -14.61
CA ASP A 261 26.72 -1.15 -15.84
C ASP A 261 26.45 -2.64 -15.59
N GLY A 262 27.27 -3.31 -14.77
CA GLY A 262 27.13 -4.75 -14.52
C GLY A 262 25.82 -5.14 -13.80
N VAL A 263 25.41 -4.37 -12.79
CA VAL A 263 24.15 -4.62 -12.08
C VAL A 263 22.93 -4.32 -12.97
N LYS A 264 22.99 -3.24 -13.76
CA LYS A 264 21.95 -2.95 -14.76
C LYS A 264 21.86 -4.07 -15.79
N GLU A 265 23.00 -4.61 -16.26
CA GLU A 265 23.03 -5.74 -17.21
C GLU A 265 22.42 -7.01 -16.61
N GLU A 266 22.79 -7.42 -15.40
CA GLU A 266 22.23 -8.60 -14.73
C GLU A 266 20.71 -8.48 -14.52
N ILE A 267 20.21 -7.33 -14.06
CA ILE A 267 18.76 -7.10 -13.94
C ILE A 267 18.09 -7.17 -15.32
N LEU A 268 18.73 -6.66 -16.38
CA LEU A 268 18.20 -6.76 -17.73
C LEU A 268 18.21 -8.20 -18.26
N GLU A 269 19.14 -9.06 -17.82
CA GLU A 269 19.16 -10.49 -18.13
C GLU A 269 17.99 -11.23 -17.47
N ASP A 270 17.71 -10.99 -16.19
CA ASP A 270 16.50 -11.51 -15.52
C ASP A 270 15.23 -11.13 -16.30
N MET A 271 15.17 -9.89 -16.78
CA MET A 271 14.04 -9.43 -17.58
C MET A 271 13.95 -10.09 -18.94
N LYS A 272 15.07 -10.35 -19.62
CA LYS A 272 15.07 -11.12 -20.88
C LYS A 272 14.54 -12.52 -20.65
N TYR A 273 14.88 -13.13 -19.52
CA TYR A 273 14.36 -14.43 -19.12
C TYR A 273 12.84 -14.40 -18.91
N ILE A 274 12.32 -13.42 -18.17
CA ILE A 274 10.86 -13.21 -18.00
C ILE A 274 10.18 -12.96 -19.36
N LEU A 275 10.84 -12.21 -20.24
CA LEU A 275 10.33 -11.88 -21.57
C LEU A 275 10.41 -13.02 -22.59
N GLY A 276 11.04 -14.15 -22.24
CA GLY A 276 11.30 -15.25 -23.16
C GLY A 276 12.19 -14.86 -24.34
N GLU A 277 12.96 -13.76 -24.25
CA GLU A 277 13.77 -13.22 -25.36
C GLU A 277 14.95 -14.13 -25.72
N ASP A 278 15.42 -14.96 -24.79
CA ASP A 278 16.52 -15.93 -24.99
C ASP A 278 16.04 -17.37 -25.26
N THR A 279 14.74 -17.62 -25.28
CA THR A 279 14.19 -18.98 -25.48
C THR A 279 13.51 -19.11 -26.84
N THR A 280 13.81 -20.20 -27.54
CA THR A 280 13.10 -20.73 -28.72
C THR A 280 11.66 -21.19 -28.41
N LEU A 281 11.08 -20.71 -27.31
CA LEU A 281 9.70 -20.97 -26.93
C LEU A 281 8.79 -20.24 -27.94
N GLU A 282 8.26 -21.00 -28.91
CA GLU A 282 7.28 -20.56 -29.92
C GLU A 282 5.97 -20.00 -29.32
N GLN A 283 5.87 -19.92 -27.99
CA GLN A 283 4.82 -19.21 -27.27
C GLN A 283 5.39 -17.87 -26.79
N GLY A 284 5.28 -16.87 -27.66
CA GLY A 284 5.68 -15.50 -27.34
C GLY A 284 5.08 -15.02 -26.02
N THR A 285 5.78 -14.11 -25.36
CA THR A 285 5.34 -13.62 -24.05
C THR A 285 3.96 -12.97 -24.08
N TRP A 286 3.17 -13.37 -23.09
CA TRP A 286 1.78 -13.02 -22.85
C TRP A 286 1.61 -11.64 -22.17
N PHE A 287 2.72 -11.02 -21.73
CA PHE A 287 2.73 -9.66 -21.22
C PHE A 287 2.45 -8.64 -22.32
N GLU A 288 1.46 -7.79 -22.08
CA GLU A 288 1.19 -6.59 -22.87
C GLU A 288 2.18 -5.47 -22.53
N LYS A 289 2.62 -5.42 -21.26
CA LYS A 289 3.45 -4.34 -20.74
C LYS A 289 4.43 -4.83 -19.67
N ILE A 290 5.71 -4.50 -19.83
CA ILE A 290 6.75 -4.70 -18.79
C ILE A 290 7.51 -3.40 -18.58
N GLU A 291 7.61 -2.97 -17.32
CA GLU A 291 8.34 -1.76 -16.91
C GLU A 291 9.33 -2.10 -15.79
N VAL A 292 10.57 -1.64 -15.95
CA VAL A 292 11.60 -1.76 -14.92
C VAL A 292 12.20 -0.40 -14.66
N GLY A 293 12.21 0.03 -13.40
CA GLY A 293 12.72 1.34 -13.02
C GLY A 293 13.47 1.32 -11.70
N TRP A 294 14.32 2.32 -11.52
CA TRP A 294 14.99 2.62 -10.27
C TRP A 294 14.15 3.58 -9.45
N TYR A 295 14.14 3.39 -8.14
CA TYR A 295 13.50 4.30 -7.23
C TYR A 295 14.42 4.74 -6.09
N LEU A 296 14.18 5.94 -5.57
CA LEU A 296 14.83 6.44 -4.37
C LEU A 296 13.81 6.50 -3.23
N GLU A 297 14.14 5.87 -2.10
CA GLU A 297 13.38 5.97 -0.86
C GLU A 297 13.45 7.43 -0.38
N ARG A 298 12.31 8.01 -0.01
CA ARG A 298 12.29 9.31 0.66
C ARG A 298 11.56 9.15 1.98
N ASP A 299 12.18 9.62 3.06
CA ASP A 299 11.74 9.52 4.46
C ASP A 299 10.30 9.96 4.78
N THR A 300 9.52 10.44 3.81
CA THR A 300 8.25 11.14 4.03
C THR A 300 7.14 10.82 3.03
N LYS A 301 7.32 9.90 2.07
CA LYS A 301 6.28 9.55 1.09
C LYS A 301 6.03 8.05 1.05
N ASP A 302 4.77 7.65 1.20
CA ASP A 302 4.31 6.26 1.05
C ASP A 302 4.44 5.75 -0.41
N GLU A 303 4.88 6.60 -1.35
CA GLU A 303 5.18 6.24 -2.74
C GLU A 303 6.65 6.49 -3.09
N PRO A 304 7.36 5.49 -3.66
CA PRO A 304 8.74 5.64 -4.08
C PRO A 304 8.84 6.64 -5.24
N GLN A 305 9.87 7.50 -5.21
CA GLN A 305 10.13 8.36 -6.35
C GLN A 305 10.92 7.58 -7.39
N ILE A 306 10.31 7.35 -8.55
CA ILE A 306 10.98 6.77 -9.70
C ILE A 306 11.97 7.80 -10.25
N VAL A 307 13.24 7.41 -10.36
CA VAL A 307 14.33 8.28 -10.82
C VAL A 307 14.74 7.98 -12.25
N GLU A 308 14.70 6.71 -12.65
CA GLU A 308 15.14 6.26 -13.97
C GLU A 308 14.32 5.03 -14.40
N TRP A 309 14.03 4.91 -15.70
CA TRP A 309 13.46 3.71 -16.30
C TRP A 309 14.55 2.96 -17.07
N MET A 310 14.79 1.69 -16.73
CA MET A 310 15.77 0.83 -17.41
C MET A 310 15.19 0.23 -18.70
N LYS A 311 13.99 -0.35 -18.61
CA LYS A 311 13.32 -1.00 -19.74
C LYS A 311 11.82 -0.73 -19.68
N ARG A 312 11.24 -0.37 -20.82
CA ARG A 312 9.79 -0.27 -20.98
C ARG A 312 9.39 -0.89 -22.30
N ILE A 313 8.70 -2.01 -22.22
CA ILE A 313 8.07 -2.66 -23.36
C ILE A 313 6.57 -2.43 -23.24
N ASP A 314 5.98 -1.89 -24.29
CA ASP A 314 4.54 -1.67 -24.40
C ASP A 314 4.07 -2.18 -25.77
N ARG A 315 3.43 -3.36 -25.76
CA ARG A 315 2.93 -4.02 -26.98
C ARG A 315 1.52 -3.58 -27.35
N THR A 316 0.87 -2.77 -26.49
CA THR A 316 -0.47 -2.23 -26.77
C THR A 316 -0.45 -1.09 -27.80
N ALA A 317 0.74 -0.52 -28.06
CA ALA A 317 0.95 0.61 -28.94
C ALA A 317 1.08 0.26 -30.44
N VAL A 318 0.90 -1.00 -30.84
CA VAL A 318 0.89 -1.38 -32.26
C VAL A 318 -0.53 -1.12 -32.82
N PRO A 319 -0.73 -0.10 -33.66
CA PRO A 319 -2.02 0.09 -34.32
C PRO A 319 -2.26 -1.11 -35.23
N SER A 320 -3.45 -1.69 -35.15
CA SER A 320 -3.93 -2.74 -36.05
C SER A 320 -4.06 -2.25 -37.48
#